data_AF-A0A3N5T8Y8-F1
#
_entry.id   AF-A0A3N5T8Y8-F1
#
_cell.length_a   1.000
_cell.length_b   1.000
_cell.length_c   1.000
_cell.angle_alpha   90.00
_cell.angle_beta   90.00
_cell.angle_gamma   90.00
#
_symmetry.space_group_name_H-M   'P 1'
#
loop_
_entity.id
_entity.type
_entity.pdbx_description
1 polymer ?
#
loop_
_entity_poly.entity_id
_entity_poly.type
_entity_poly.pdbx_seq_one_letter_code
_entity_poly.pdbx_strand_id
1 'polypeptide(L)' 'LVFGAFDPKRGAVCHALSLTDASFLNHRIGWVGGVLGRECSELLKDFFRAKR' A
#
# COMPACT_ATOMS: atom_id res chain seq x y z
N LEU A 1 10.31 -4.18 0.06
CA LEU A 1 8.95 -4.21 0.65
C LEU A 1 8.02 -4.98 -0.26
N VAL A 2 7.18 -5.87 0.26
CA VAL A 2 6.11 -6.51 -0.52
C VAL A 2 4.79 -6.24 0.18
N PHE A 3 3.77 -5.79 -0.55
CA PHE A 3 2.44 -5.53 0.00
C PHE A 3 1.32 -5.99 -0.93
N GLY A 4 0.13 -6.19 -0.36
CA GLY A 4 -1.06 -6.64 -1.07
C GLY A 4 -1.89 -5.52 -1.67
N ALA A 5 -2.94 -5.10 -0.97
CA ALA A 5 -3.86 -4.09 -1.49
C ALA A 5 -3.24 -2.69 -1.56
N PHE A 6 -3.53 -1.95 -2.63
CA PHE A 6 -3.17 -0.55 -2.78
C PHE A 6 -4.09 0.35 -1.95
N ASP A 7 -3.53 1.44 -1.41
CA ASP A 7 -4.30 2.53 -0.81
C ASP A 7 -4.22 3.78 -1.70
N PRO A 8 -5.20 4.01 -2.59
CA PRO A 8 -5.20 5.18 -3.48
C PRO A 8 -5.38 6.52 -2.75
N LYS A 9 -5.81 6.51 -1.48
CA LYS A 9 -6.03 7.73 -0.71
C LYS A 9 -4.81 8.14 0.12
N ARG A 10 -4.08 7.17 0.68
CA ARG A 10 -3.03 7.44 1.69
C ARG A 10 -1.75 6.60 1.51
N GLY A 11 -1.59 5.89 0.41
CA GLY A 11 -0.40 5.09 0.15
C GLY A 11 0.90 5.92 0.18
N ALA A 12 1.86 5.50 1.00
CA ALA A 12 3.14 6.22 1.18
C ALA A 12 4.26 5.71 0.25
N VAL A 13 4.18 4.43 -0.13
CA VAL A 13 5.12 3.78 -1.07
C VAL A 13 4.83 4.23 -2.49
N CYS A 14 3.54 4.31 -2.84
CA CYS A 14 3.02 4.83 -4.09
C CYS A 14 1.62 5.46 -3.86
N HIS A 15 1.16 6.25 -4.82
CA HIS A 15 -0.12 7.00 -4.82
C HIS A 15 -0.06 8.35 -4.13
N ALA A 16 -0.35 8.42 -2.83
CA ALA A 16 -0.37 9.71 -2.14
C ALA A 16 1.05 10.28 -1.99
N LEU A 17 2.04 9.42 -1.83
CA LEU A 17 3.47 9.74 -1.83
C LEU A 17 4.25 8.68 -2.61
N SER A 18 5.52 9.00 -2.90
CA SER A 18 6.52 8.06 -3.42
C SER A 18 7.74 8.05 -2.50
N LEU A 19 7.52 7.80 -1.20
CA LEU A 19 8.53 8.02 -0.18
C LEU A 19 9.76 7.11 -0.38
N THR A 20 9.57 5.88 -0.87
CA THR A 20 10.69 4.97 -1.16
C THR A 20 11.66 5.53 -2.22
N ASP A 21 11.19 6.48 -3.04
CA ASP A 21 11.94 7.14 -4.10
C ASP A 21 12.36 8.57 -3.74
N ALA A 22 12.12 9.02 -2.50
CA ALA A 22 12.48 10.37 -2.06
C ALA A 22 14.01 10.61 -2.09
N SER A 23 14.43 11.69 -2.75
CA SER A 23 15.85 12.00 -3.02
C SER A 23 16.69 12.29 -1.77
N PHE A 24 16.05 12.77 -0.70
CA PHE A 24 16.71 13.10 0.55
C PHE A 24 16.92 11.90 1.48
N LEU A 25 16.42 10.71 1.11
CA LEU A 25 16.64 9.50 1.91
C LEU A 25 18.00 8.90 1.58
N ASN A 26 18.74 8.54 2.64
CA ASN A 26 20.02 7.86 2.56
C ASN A 26 19.90 6.35 2.24
N HIS A 27 18.69 5.82 2.10
CA HIS A 27 18.42 4.43 1.76
C HIS A 27 17.31 4.30 0.73
N ARG A 28 17.45 3.32 -0.17
CA ARG A 28 16.49 3.01 -1.24
C ARG A 28 15.89 1.64 -1.02
N ILE A 29 14.57 1.58 -0.99
CA ILE A 29 13.82 0.35 -0.75
C ILE A 29 13.12 -0.05 -2.05
N GLY A 30 13.59 -1.14 -2.67
CA GLY A 30 12.84 -1.79 -3.74
C GLY A 30 11.52 -2.37 -3.22
N TRP A 31 10.47 -2.31 -4.03
CA TRP A 31 9.16 -2.78 -3.61
C TRP A 31 8.35 -3.46 -4.71
N VAL A 32 7.46 -4.35 -4.29
CA VAL A 32 6.48 -5.04 -5.14
C VAL A 32 5.11 -4.91 -4.49
N GLY A 33 4.16 -4.32 -5.21
CA GLY A 33 2.78 -4.17 -4.76
C GLY A 33 1.83 -5.13 -5.46
N GLY A 34 0.65 -5.34 -4.90
CA GLY A 34 -0.41 -6.12 -5.53
C GLY A 34 -0.35 -7.63 -5.30
N VAL A 35 0.55 -8.14 -4.46
CA VAL A 35 0.64 -9.57 -4.17
C VAL A 35 -0.59 -10.01 -3.37
N LEU A 36 -1.45 -10.86 -3.95
CA LEU A 36 -2.79 -11.17 -3.43
C LEU A 36 -3.63 -9.91 -3.18
N GLY A 37 -3.48 -8.90 -4.05
CA GLY A 37 -4.07 -7.59 -3.85
C GLY A 37 -5.60 -7.61 -3.77
N ARG A 38 -6.25 -8.55 -4.47
CA ARG A 38 -7.71 -8.71 -4.43
C ARG A 38 -8.16 -9.20 -3.05
N GLU A 39 -7.56 -10.28 -2.57
CA GLU A 39 -7.86 -10.93 -1.31
C GLU A 39 -7.61 -9.99 -0.14
N CYS A 40 -6.46 -9.28 -0.14
CA CYS A 40 -6.19 -8.26 0.87
C CYS A 40 -7.21 -7.11 0.84
N SER A 41 -7.69 -6.71 -0.35
CA SER A 41 -8.70 -5.65 -0.46
C SER A 41 -10.07 -6.10 0.05
N GLU A 42 -10.46 -7.35 -0.22
CA GLU A 42 -11.69 -7.96 0.26
C GLU A 42 -11.71 -8.01 1.80
N LEU A 43 -10.62 -8.47 2.44
CA LEU A 43 -10.49 -8.49 3.90
C LEU A 43 -10.70 -7.11 4.54
N LEU A 44 -10.08 -6.06 3.98
CA LEU A 44 -10.25 -4.68 4.48
C LEU A 44 -11.69 -4.20 4.32
N LYS A 45 -12.31 -4.45 3.16
CA LYS A 45 -13.68 -4.04 2.88
C LYS A 45 -14.67 -4.71 3.84
N ASP A 46 -14.49 -6.00 4.11
CA ASP A 46 -15.38 -6.76 4.97
C ASP A 46 -15.27 -6.30 6.43
N PHE A 47 -14.05 -6.02 6.90
CA PHE A 47 -13.83 -5.43 8.22
C PHE A 47 -14.56 -4.09 8.40
N PHE A 48 -14.41 -3.16 7.46
CA PHE A 48 -15.05 -1.85 7.57
C PHE A 48 -16.56 -1.91 7.31
N ARG A 49 -17.05 -2.88 6.54
CA ARG A 49 -18.48 -3.11 6.34
C ARG A 49 -19.14 -3.58 7.64
N ALA A 50 -18.50 -4.49 8.37
CA ALA A 50 -19.01 -5.03 9.63
C ALA A 50 -19.06 -4.00 10.78
N LYS A 51 -18.32 -2.88 10.67
CA LYS A 51 -18.27 -1.81 11.68
C LYS A 51 -19.20 -0.62 11.39
N ARG A 52 -20.03 -0.69 10.34
CA ARG A 52 -20.89 0.42 9.89
C ARG A 52 -22.35 0.18 10.21
#